data_AF-A0A7X7XNS5-F1
#
_entry.id   AF-A0A7X7XNS5-F1
#
_cell.length_a   1.000
_cell.length_b   1.000
_cell.length_c   1.000
_cell.angle_alpha   90.00
_cell.angle_beta   90.00
_cell.angle_gamma   90.00
#
_symmetry.space_group_name_H-M   'P 1'
#
loop_
_entity.id
_entity.type
_entity.pdbx_description
1 polymer ?
#
loop_
_entity_poly.entity_id
_entity_poly.type
_entity_poly.pdbx_seq_one_letter_code
_entity_poly.pdbx_strand_id
1 'polypeptide(L)'
;MTDAVDRLLPGLRAGERVTLLAATDAGPAEVLGFVTAVDAETLAVLDRRGTSHRVPRAAVRAAKRLGVARGRDPLATPRRLLDDLAARAGASGTPYVARISDLLAGLEPPAAVPPWGPVAEFAGVVARCEGEWVTLTDAGPDAARQAAWWATRMGARSVQVRTDDPAVAAELTAAGFRPLS
;
A
#
# COMPACT_ATOMS: atom_id res chain seq x y z
N MET A 1 -4.02 19.01 28.24
CA MET A 1 -3.00 18.00 27.87
C MET A 1 -3.26 17.64 26.41
N THR A 2 -2.37 17.97 25.48
CA THR A 2 -2.57 17.69 24.04
C THR A 2 -2.56 16.18 23.82
N ASP A 3 -3.63 15.67 23.21
CA ASP A 3 -3.78 14.26 22.80
C ASP A 3 -2.58 13.84 21.94
N ALA A 4 -2.11 12.59 22.10
CA ALA A 4 -1.00 12.04 21.33
C ALA A 4 -1.25 12.07 19.82
N VAL A 5 -2.52 11.95 19.39
CA VAL A 5 -2.91 12.04 17.97
C VAL A 5 -2.75 13.48 17.44
N ASP A 6 -3.08 14.51 18.23
CA ASP A 6 -2.95 15.92 17.81
C ASP A 6 -1.50 16.39 17.67
N ARG A 7 -0.55 15.68 18.30
CA ARG A 7 0.88 15.97 18.16
C ARG A 7 1.43 15.56 16.79
N LEU A 8 0.71 14.72 16.04
CA LEU A 8 1.09 14.33 14.70
C LEU A 8 0.75 15.48 13.73
N LEU A 9 1.74 16.35 13.44
CA LEU A 9 1.57 17.47 12.51
C LEU A 9 2.04 17.14 11.08
N PRO A 10 1.35 17.63 10.03
CA PRO A 10 -0.05 18.13 10.08
C PRO A 10 -0.98 17.00 10.54
N GLY A 11 -2.19 17.29 11.05
CA GLY A 11 -3.09 16.29 11.65
C GLY A 11 -3.27 14.99 10.84
N LEU A 12 -3.55 13.88 11.54
CA LEU A 12 -3.67 12.54 10.94
C LEU A 12 -4.79 12.46 9.91
N ARG A 13 -4.53 11.79 8.77
CA ARG A 13 -5.49 11.64 7.66
C ARG A 13 -5.76 10.17 7.35
N ALA A 14 -6.93 9.90 6.77
CA ALA A 14 -7.21 8.60 6.17
C ALA A 14 -6.17 8.28 5.08
N GLY A 15 -5.79 7.01 4.98
CA GLY A 15 -4.74 6.52 4.07
C GLY A 15 -3.34 6.54 4.67
N GLU A 16 -3.09 7.29 5.76
CA GLU A 16 -1.79 7.28 6.42
C GLU A 16 -1.56 5.96 7.18
N ARG A 17 -0.30 5.50 7.20
CA ARG A 17 0.10 4.35 8.00
C ARG A 17 0.61 4.81 9.36
N VAL A 18 0.17 4.15 10.43
CA VAL A 18 0.50 4.51 11.80
C VAL A 18 0.84 3.31 12.65
N THR A 19 1.65 3.54 13.68
CA THR A 19 1.70 2.72 14.88
C THR A 19 1.15 3.53 16.05
N LEU A 20 0.31 2.90 16.87
CA LEU A 20 -0.31 3.46 18.06
C LEU A 20 0.03 2.56 19.25
N LEU A 21 0.37 3.17 20.37
CA LEU A 21 0.35 2.52 21.67
C LEU A 21 -0.92 2.99 22.40
N ALA A 22 -1.88 2.10 22.60
CA ALA A 22 -3.15 2.39 23.25
C ALA A 22 -3.24 1.70 24.61
N ALA A 23 -3.85 2.36 25.59
CA ALA A 23 -4.24 1.71 26.83
C ALA A 23 -5.54 0.91 26.61
N THR A 24 -5.57 -0.32 27.10
CA THR A 24 -6.76 -1.19 27.10
C THR A 24 -6.97 -1.77 28.49
N ASP A 25 -8.13 -2.39 28.73
CA ASP A 25 -8.44 -3.03 30.01
C ASP A 25 -7.48 -4.20 30.33
N ALA A 26 -6.89 -4.82 29.31
CA ALA A 26 -5.88 -5.88 29.44
C ALA A 26 -4.44 -5.34 29.56
N GLY A 27 -4.25 -4.03 29.58
CA GLY A 27 -2.96 -3.36 29.56
C GLY A 27 -2.64 -2.67 28.21
N PRO A 28 -1.44 -2.10 28.05
CA PRO A 28 -1.05 -1.42 26.81
C PRO A 28 -1.02 -2.37 25.60
N ALA A 29 -1.54 -1.93 24.46
CA ALA A 29 -1.57 -2.68 23.21
C ALA A 29 -1.04 -1.83 22.05
N GLU A 30 -0.27 -2.46 21.15
CA GLU A 30 0.20 -1.82 19.92
C GLU A 30 -0.77 -2.10 18.76
N VAL A 31 -1.17 -1.04 18.06
CA VAL A 31 -1.98 -1.11 16.84
C VAL A 31 -1.16 -0.57 15.67
N LEU A 32 -0.85 -1.43 14.71
CA LEU A 32 -0.13 -1.10 13.50
C LEU A 32 -1.05 -1.28 12.29
N GLY A 33 -1.28 -0.21 11.53
CA GLY A 33 -2.13 -0.30 10.35
C GLY A 33 -2.31 1.01 9.62
N PHE A 34 -3.35 1.07 8.80
CA PHE A 34 -3.72 2.22 8.01
C PHE A 34 -4.93 2.90 8.59
N VAL A 35 -4.86 4.21 8.73
CA VAL A 35 -5.97 5.05 9.18
C VAL A 35 -7.08 4.98 8.14
N THR A 36 -8.27 4.57 8.55
CA THR A 36 -9.47 4.53 7.70
C THR A 36 -10.46 5.63 8.03
N ALA A 37 -10.45 6.13 9.27
CA ALA A 37 -11.22 7.29 9.68
C ALA A 37 -10.55 7.95 10.89
N VAL A 38 -10.65 9.28 10.96
CA VAL A 38 -10.26 10.07 12.13
C VAL A 38 -11.44 10.98 12.46
N ASP A 39 -11.95 10.89 13.68
CA ASP A 39 -12.94 11.83 14.19
C ASP A 39 -12.44 12.48 15.49
N ALA A 40 -13.31 13.25 16.16
CA ALA A 40 -12.96 13.99 17.37
C ALA A 40 -12.68 13.07 18.58
N GLU A 41 -13.21 11.84 18.59
CA GLU A 41 -13.18 10.94 19.75
C GLU A 41 -12.46 9.62 19.46
N THR A 42 -12.47 9.17 18.21
CA THR A 42 -12.00 7.85 17.79
C THR A 42 -11.11 7.90 16.55
N LEU A 43 -10.21 6.92 16.50
CA LEU A 43 -9.32 6.64 15.39
C LEU A 43 -9.61 5.21 14.91
N ALA A 44 -9.96 5.05 13.64
CA ALA A 44 -10.14 3.74 13.02
C ALA A 44 -8.87 3.36 12.24
N VAL A 45 -8.33 2.17 12.53
CA VAL A 45 -7.12 1.63 11.91
C VAL A 45 -7.39 0.23 11.38
N LEU A 46 -7.13 0.01 10.09
CA LEU A 46 -7.14 -1.33 9.50
C LEU A 46 -5.73 -1.93 9.55
N ASP A 47 -5.58 -3.07 10.21
CA ASP A 47 -4.31 -3.80 10.22
C ASP A 47 -4.06 -4.57 8.91
N ARG A 48 -2.87 -5.16 8.79
CA ARG A 48 -2.47 -5.90 7.59
C ARG A 48 -3.31 -7.16 7.30
N ARG A 49 -4.02 -7.68 8.30
CA ARG A 49 -4.88 -8.88 8.21
C ARG A 49 -6.31 -8.52 7.81
N GLY A 50 -6.61 -7.23 7.66
CA GLY A 50 -7.96 -6.76 7.36
C GLY A 50 -8.83 -6.57 8.61
N THR A 51 -8.26 -6.63 9.82
CA THR A 51 -9.01 -6.37 11.04
C THR A 51 -9.10 -4.87 11.30
N SER A 52 -10.31 -4.38 11.53
CA SER A 52 -10.55 -2.98 11.90
C SER A 52 -10.45 -2.81 13.41
N HIS A 53 -9.62 -1.86 13.84
CA HIS A 53 -9.43 -1.47 15.22
C HIS A 53 -10.00 -0.06 15.40
N ARG A 54 -10.98 0.09 16.29
CA ARG A 54 -11.49 1.40 16.69
C ARG A 54 -10.88 1.76 18.04
N VAL A 55 -10.01 2.77 18.04
CA VAL A 55 -9.24 3.18 19.21
C VAL A 55 -9.76 4.53 19.70
N PRO A 56 -10.22 4.64 20.96
CA PRO A 56 -10.52 5.94 21.55
C PRO A 56 -9.27 6.80 21.58
N ARG A 57 -9.36 8.05 21.11
CA ARG A 57 -8.22 8.96 21.05
C ARG A 57 -7.60 9.21 22.42
N ALA A 58 -8.45 9.36 23.44
CA ALA A 58 -8.03 9.50 24.84
C ALA A 58 -7.23 8.29 25.37
N ALA A 59 -7.35 7.12 24.75
CA ALA A 59 -6.60 5.92 25.11
C ALA A 59 -5.22 5.86 24.44
N VAL A 60 -4.96 6.66 23.41
CA VAL A 60 -3.68 6.68 22.69
C VAL A 60 -2.61 7.36 23.53
N ARG A 61 -1.60 6.59 23.94
CA ARG A 61 -0.46 7.06 24.74
C ARG A 61 0.69 7.58 23.89
N ALA A 62 0.90 6.94 22.74
CA ALA A 62 1.88 7.36 21.75
C ALA A 62 1.38 7.02 20.34
N ALA A 63 1.76 7.82 19.37
CA ALA A 63 1.45 7.60 17.96
C ALA A 63 2.63 8.01 17.09
N LYS A 64 2.84 7.29 15.98
CA LYS A 64 3.89 7.60 15.00
C LYS A 64 3.41 7.29 13.59
N ARG A 65 3.62 8.23 12.66
CA ARG A 65 3.48 8.00 11.22
C ARG A 65 4.58 7.10 10.69
N LEU A 66 4.20 6.19 9.81
CA LEU A 66 5.11 5.29 9.13
C LEU A 66 5.01 5.51 7.63
N GLY A 67 6.17 5.63 6.99
CA GLY A 67 6.23 5.63 5.53
C GLY A 67 5.97 4.24 4.94
N VAL A 68 5.95 4.17 3.61
CA VAL A 68 5.95 2.90 2.89
C VAL A 68 7.27 2.18 3.17
N ALA A 69 7.18 0.92 3.59
CA ALA A 69 8.36 0.11 3.84
C ALA A 69 9.10 -0.19 2.53
N ARG A 70 10.43 -0.08 2.55
CA ARG A 70 11.28 -0.23 1.35
C ARG A 70 11.18 -1.61 0.71
N GLY A 71 11.27 -2.68 1.48
CA GLY A 71 11.34 -4.04 0.93
C GLY A 71 12.63 -4.31 0.13
N ARG A 72 12.66 -5.46 -0.55
CA ARG A 72 13.81 -5.92 -1.35
C ARG A 72 13.91 -5.15 -2.67
N ASP A 73 15.02 -5.32 -3.38
CA ASP A 73 15.13 -4.85 -4.76
C ASP A 73 14.26 -5.72 -5.68
N PRO A 74 13.23 -5.17 -6.34
CA PRO A 74 12.39 -5.94 -7.26
C PRO A 74 13.19 -6.51 -8.45
N LEU A 75 14.30 -5.88 -8.86
CA LEU A 75 15.12 -6.35 -9.97
C LEU A 75 15.91 -7.62 -9.64
N ALA A 76 16.14 -7.90 -8.36
CA ALA A 76 16.79 -9.12 -7.90
C ALA A 76 15.80 -10.30 -7.74
N THR A 77 14.53 -10.10 -8.10
CA THR A 77 13.49 -11.12 -7.93
C THR A 77 13.63 -12.21 -8.98
N PRO A 78 13.61 -13.51 -8.61
CA PRO A 78 13.64 -14.59 -9.58
C PRO A 78 12.49 -14.46 -10.58
N ARG A 79 12.82 -14.47 -11.89
CA ARG A 79 11.84 -14.31 -12.97
C ARG A 79 10.66 -15.28 -12.86
N ARG A 80 10.93 -16.54 -12.53
CA ARG A 80 9.91 -17.57 -12.29
C ARG A 80 8.86 -17.14 -11.25
N LEU A 81 9.27 -16.50 -10.16
CA LEU A 81 8.33 -16.04 -9.13
C LEU A 81 7.40 -14.95 -9.68
N LEU A 82 7.91 -14.04 -10.51
CA LEU A 82 7.12 -13.01 -11.16
C LEU A 82 6.13 -13.60 -12.17
N ASP A 83 6.59 -14.57 -12.96
CA ASP A 83 5.74 -15.28 -13.93
C ASP A 83 4.64 -16.08 -13.23
N ASP A 84 4.93 -16.75 -12.12
CA ASP A 84 3.95 -17.48 -11.31
C ASP A 84 2.88 -16.53 -10.72
N LEU A 85 3.29 -15.36 -10.23
CA LEU A 85 2.38 -14.31 -9.76
C LEU A 85 1.52 -13.74 -10.90
N ALA A 86 2.14 -13.51 -12.06
CA ALA A 86 1.46 -13.02 -13.26
C ALA A 86 0.41 -14.01 -13.75
N ALA A 87 0.74 -15.30 -13.82
CA ALA A 87 -0.21 -16.35 -14.18
C ALA A 87 -1.43 -16.38 -13.25
N ARG A 88 -1.23 -16.26 -11.93
CA ARG A 88 -2.34 -16.19 -10.96
C ARG A 88 -3.16 -14.90 -11.03
N ALA A 89 -2.57 -13.81 -11.52
CA ALA A 89 -3.25 -12.55 -11.77
C ALA A 89 -3.93 -12.49 -13.15
N GLY A 90 -3.71 -13.48 -14.02
CA GLY A 90 -4.16 -13.42 -15.42
C GLY A 90 -3.40 -12.37 -16.24
N ALA A 91 -2.14 -12.09 -15.88
CA ALA A 91 -1.31 -11.07 -16.50
C ALA A 91 -0.25 -11.67 -17.44
N SER A 92 -0.08 -11.07 -18.61
CA SER A 92 0.83 -11.53 -19.67
C SER A 92 1.68 -10.40 -20.23
N GLY A 93 2.78 -10.78 -20.87
CA GLY A 93 3.73 -9.87 -21.48
C GLY A 93 4.96 -9.59 -20.62
N THR A 94 5.75 -8.62 -21.06
CA THR A 94 7.02 -8.24 -20.44
C THR A 94 6.80 -7.66 -19.03
N PRO A 95 7.51 -8.13 -17.99
CA PRO A 95 7.39 -7.56 -16.65
C PRO A 95 8.11 -6.23 -16.53
N TYR A 96 7.36 -5.22 -16.10
CA TYR A 96 7.86 -3.95 -15.61
C TYR A 96 7.68 -3.88 -14.11
N VAL A 97 8.78 -3.78 -13.37
CA VAL A 97 8.75 -3.82 -11.90
C VAL A 97 9.18 -2.50 -11.29
N ALA A 98 8.62 -2.18 -10.13
CA ALA A 98 9.06 -1.05 -9.33
C ALA A 98 8.95 -1.37 -7.84
N ARG A 99 9.82 -0.75 -7.03
CA ARG A 99 9.69 -0.76 -5.59
C ARG A 99 8.64 0.28 -5.21
N ILE A 100 7.63 -0.12 -4.43
CA ILE A 100 6.51 0.76 -4.10
C ILE A 100 6.99 2.01 -3.34
N SER A 101 7.96 1.88 -2.42
CA SER A 101 8.49 3.04 -1.69
C SER A 101 9.12 4.10 -2.58
N ASP A 102 9.73 3.67 -3.68
CA ASP A 102 10.40 4.58 -4.61
C ASP A 102 9.35 5.16 -5.58
N LEU A 103 8.41 4.32 -6.04
CA LEU A 103 7.30 4.73 -6.91
C LEU A 103 6.37 5.77 -6.27
N LEU A 104 6.17 5.69 -4.95
CA LEU A 104 5.27 6.57 -4.20
C LEU A 104 6.01 7.70 -3.45
N ALA A 105 7.33 7.81 -3.61
CA ALA A 105 8.10 8.84 -2.92
C ALA A 105 7.64 10.26 -3.31
N GLY A 106 7.30 11.07 -2.30
CA GLY A 106 6.82 12.44 -2.51
C GLY A 106 5.38 12.55 -3.00
N LEU A 107 4.66 11.44 -3.19
CA LEU A 107 3.24 11.45 -3.55
C LEU A 107 2.37 11.46 -2.30
N GLU A 108 1.25 12.19 -2.37
CA GLU A 108 0.25 12.17 -1.30
C GLU A 108 -0.54 10.84 -1.35
N PRO A 109 -0.80 10.21 -0.19
CA PRO A 109 -1.72 9.07 -0.12
C PRO A 109 -3.12 9.48 -0.59
N PRO A 110 -3.81 8.63 -1.37
CA PRO A 110 -5.18 8.91 -1.79
C PRO A 110 -6.12 8.92 -0.58
N ALA A 111 -7.11 9.82 -0.60
CA ALA A 111 -8.09 9.97 0.48
C ALA A 111 -8.94 8.71 0.70
N ALA A 112 -9.14 7.93 -0.36
CA ALA A 112 -9.81 6.64 -0.32
C ALA A 112 -9.06 5.64 -1.19
N VAL A 113 -9.09 4.38 -0.76
CA VAL A 113 -8.66 3.24 -1.56
C VAL A 113 -9.74 2.17 -1.49
N PRO A 114 -9.76 1.22 -2.44
CA PRO A 114 -10.69 0.09 -2.38
C PRO A 114 -10.61 -0.68 -1.05
N PRO A 115 -11.66 -1.45 -0.71
CA PRO A 115 -11.65 -2.35 0.44
C PRO A 115 -10.44 -3.29 0.46
N TRP A 116 -10.10 -3.77 1.65
CA TRP A 116 -9.08 -4.81 1.80
C TRP A 116 -9.54 -6.10 1.12
N GLY A 117 -8.65 -6.77 0.41
CA GLY A 117 -8.95 -8.03 -0.25
C GLY A 117 -7.82 -8.46 -1.19
N PRO A 118 -7.82 -9.71 -1.67
CA PRO A 118 -6.77 -10.20 -2.56
C PRO A 118 -6.76 -9.52 -3.93
N VAL A 119 -7.86 -8.86 -4.30
CA VAL A 119 -8.08 -8.24 -5.61
C VAL A 119 -8.82 -6.91 -5.44
N ALA A 120 -8.49 -5.94 -6.27
CA ALA A 120 -9.23 -4.69 -6.45
C ALA A 120 -9.10 -4.19 -7.90
N GLU A 121 -9.96 -3.29 -8.33
CA GLU A 121 -9.96 -2.73 -9.68
C GLU A 121 -9.54 -1.25 -9.66
N PHE A 122 -8.72 -0.86 -10.63
CA PHE A 122 -8.24 0.51 -10.82
C PHE A 122 -8.28 0.87 -12.30
N ALA A 123 -9.09 1.86 -12.67
CA ALA A 123 -9.29 2.28 -14.06
C ALA A 123 -9.63 1.12 -15.02
N GLY A 124 -10.50 0.19 -14.60
CA GLY A 124 -10.87 -0.99 -15.39
C GLY A 124 -9.86 -2.14 -15.36
N VAL A 125 -8.71 -1.98 -14.68
CA VAL A 125 -7.68 -3.01 -14.57
C VAL A 125 -7.74 -3.69 -13.22
N VAL A 126 -7.78 -5.02 -13.24
CA VAL A 126 -7.75 -5.85 -12.03
C VAL A 126 -6.32 -5.92 -11.50
N ALA A 127 -6.12 -5.48 -10.26
CA ALA A 127 -4.89 -5.64 -9.52
C ALA A 127 -5.03 -6.79 -8.51
N ARG A 128 -4.07 -7.72 -8.52
CA ARG A 128 -4.00 -8.82 -7.55
C ARG A 128 -2.86 -8.61 -6.58
N CYS A 129 -3.14 -8.63 -5.27
CA CYS A 129 -2.14 -8.57 -4.22
C CYS A 129 -1.85 -9.96 -3.66
N GLU A 130 -0.58 -10.36 -3.64
CA GLU A 130 -0.14 -11.64 -3.10
C GLU A 130 1.25 -11.51 -2.48
N GLY A 131 1.35 -11.82 -1.18
CA GLY A 131 2.59 -11.68 -0.42
C GLY A 131 3.11 -10.25 -0.43
N GLU A 132 4.33 -10.05 -0.93
CA GLU A 132 4.96 -8.73 -1.03
C GLU A 132 4.70 -8.01 -2.37
N TRP A 133 3.81 -8.55 -3.23
CA TRP A 133 3.62 -8.08 -4.60
C TRP A 133 2.18 -7.67 -4.89
N VAL A 134 2.04 -6.64 -5.72
CA VAL A 134 0.82 -6.37 -6.49
C VAL A 134 1.11 -6.51 -7.98
N THR A 135 0.21 -7.19 -8.69
CA THR A 135 0.36 -7.53 -10.11
C THR A 135 -0.80 -6.96 -10.91
N LEU A 136 -0.50 -6.29 -12.03
CA LEU A 136 -1.47 -5.75 -12.98
C LEU A 136 -1.10 -6.14 -14.42
N THR A 137 -2.07 -6.06 -15.32
CA THR A 137 -1.91 -6.27 -16.77
C THR A 137 -2.23 -4.97 -17.51
N ASP A 138 -1.35 -4.55 -18.43
CA ASP A 138 -1.54 -3.38 -19.31
C ASP A 138 -1.98 -2.09 -18.56
N ALA A 139 -1.55 -1.95 -17.30
CA ALA A 139 -1.87 -0.80 -16.48
C ALA A 139 -0.92 0.36 -16.77
N GLY A 140 -1.49 1.53 -17.06
CA GLY A 140 -0.73 2.78 -17.03
C GLY A 140 -0.19 3.10 -15.61
N PRO A 141 0.77 4.03 -15.51
CA PRO A 141 1.47 4.32 -14.26
C PRO A 141 0.56 4.81 -13.13
N ASP A 142 -0.51 5.53 -13.43
CA ASP A 142 -1.43 6.04 -12.41
C ASP A 142 -2.29 4.93 -11.79
N ALA A 143 -2.81 3.99 -12.59
CA ALA A 143 -3.50 2.82 -12.08
C ALA A 143 -2.54 1.97 -11.23
N ALA A 144 -1.29 1.80 -11.66
CA ALA A 144 -0.28 1.08 -10.91
C ALA A 144 0.07 1.76 -9.56
N ARG A 145 0.13 3.10 -9.50
CA ARG A 145 0.33 3.85 -8.25
C ARG A 145 -0.85 3.72 -7.29
N GLN A 146 -2.08 3.82 -7.79
CA GLN A 146 -3.28 3.63 -6.97
C GLN A 146 -3.36 2.20 -6.40
N ALA A 147 -3.08 1.20 -7.24
CA ALA A 147 -2.97 -0.19 -6.82
C ALA A 147 -1.85 -0.40 -5.80
N ALA A 148 -0.70 0.27 -5.97
CA ALA A 148 0.39 0.22 -5.02
C ALA A 148 -0.01 0.79 -3.65
N TRP A 149 -0.67 1.96 -3.59
CA TRP A 149 -1.21 2.52 -2.35
C TRP A 149 -2.12 1.53 -1.63
N TRP A 150 -3.11 0.97 -2.33
CA TRP A 150 -3.99 -0.07 -1.81
C TRP A 150 -3.20 -1.29 -1.29
N ALA A 151 -2.24 -1.77 -2.07
CA ALA A 151 -1.50 -2.99 -1.77
C ALA A 151 -0.57 -2.86 -0.55
N THR A 152 -0.09 -1.65 -0.24
CA THR A 152 0.71 -1.43 0.99
C THR A 152 -0.07 -1.78 2.27
N ARG A 153 -1.41 -1.73 2.23
CA ARG A 153 -2.31 -2.14 3.33
C ARG A 153 -2.16 -3.61 3.68
N MET A 154 -1.90 -4.45 2.69
CA MET A 154 -1.72 -5.89 2.85
C MET A 154 -0.25 -6.28 3.04
N GLY A 155 0.67 -5.31 2.94
CA GLY A 155 2.09 -5.55 3.12
C GLY A 155 2.88 -5.66 1.83
N ALA A 156 2.30 -5.35 0.67
CA ALA A 156 3.08 -5.28 -0.57
C ALA A 156 4.21 -4.25 -0.46
N ARG A 157 5.31 -4.55 -1.16
CA ARG A 157 6.54 -3.74 -1.23
C ARG A 157 6.98 -3.51 -2.67
N SER A 158 6.52 -4.35 -3.58
CA SER A 158 6.84 -4.29 -4.99
C SER A 158 5.59 -4.37 -5.84
N VAL A 159 5.65 -3.77 -7.01
CA VAL A 159 4.61 -3.86 -8.04
C VAL A 159 5.24 -4.44 -9.30
N GLN A 160 4.47 -5.28 -10.00
CA GLN A 160 4.75 -5.64 -11.38
C GLN A 160 3.55 -5.28 -12.26
N VAL A 161 3.84 -4.73 -13.44
CA VAL A 161 2.89 -4.57 -14.53
C VAL A 161 3.38 -5.42 -15.69
N ARG A 162 2.50 -6.22 -16.28
CA ARG A 162 2.82 -7.06 -17.44
C ARG A 162 2.20 -6.41 -18.67
N THR A 163 3.02 -6.11 -19.67
CA THR A 163 2.56 -5.50 -20.92
C THR A 163 3.55 -5.76 -22.04
N ASP A 164 3.03 -5.93 -23.26
CA ASP A 164 3.80 -5.88 -24.50
C ASP A 164 3.43 -4.66 -25.36
N ASP A 165 2.56 -3.78 -24.85
CA ASP A 165 2.21 -2.52 -25.52
C ASP A 165 3.40 -1.53 -25.38
N PRO A 166 4.02 -1.10 -26.48
CA PRO A 166 5.17 -0.20 -26.44
C PRO A 166 4.84 1.18 -25.87
N ALA A 167 3.60 1.66 -25.99
CA ALA A 167 3.17 2.93 -25.42
C ALA A 167 3.11 2.84 -23.88
N VAL A 168 2.45 1.79 -23.37
CA VAL A 168 2.37 1.53 -21.91
C VAL A 168 3.77 1.30 -21.34
N ALA A 169 4.61 0.52 -22.03
CA ALA A 169 6.01 0.30 -21.64
C ALA A 169 6.82 1.59 -21.51
N ALA A 170 6.64 2.53 -22.44
CA ALA A 170 7.31 3.83 -22.42
C ALA A 170 6.84 4.67 -21.22
N GLU A 171 5.54 4.72 -20.96
CA GLU A 171 4.95 5.44 -19.81
C GLU A 171 5.42 4.85 -18.47
N LEU A 172 5.44 3.53 -18.34
CA LEU A 172 5.94 2.84 -17.15
C LEU A 172 7.41 3.15 -16.89
N THR A 173 8.23 3.13 -17.94
CA THR A 173 9.66 3.46 -17.84
C THR A 173 9.86 4.91 -17.40
N ALA A 174 9.10 5.85 -17.95
CA ALA A 174 9.11 7.26 -17.54
C ALA A 174 8.66 7.44 -16.09
N ALA A 175 7.74 6.60 -15.60
CA ALA A 175 7.25 6.60 -14.23
C ALA A 175 8.18 5.90 -13.23
N GLY A 176 9.32 5.34 -13.68
CA GLY A 176 10.34 4.73 -12.82
C GLY A 176 10.25 3.20 -12.70
N PHE A 177 9.39 2.54 -13.48
CA PHE A 177 9.43 1.09 -13.61
C PHE A 177 10.64 0.66 -14.45
N ARG A 178 11.08 -0.58 -14.23
CA ARG A 178 12.18 -1.18 -14.98
C ARG A 178 11.74 -2.50 -15.60
N PRO A 179 12.01 -2.74 -16.89
CA PRO A 179 11.77 -4.04 -17.48
C PRO A 179 12.70 -5.06 -16.83
N LEU A 180 12.18 -6.26 -16.58
CA LEU A 180 12.97 -7.40 -16.12
C LEU A 180 13.12 -8.39 -17.28
N SER A 181 14.34 -8.47 -17.80
CA SER A 181 14.73 -9.41 -18.86
C SER A 181 14.78 -10.84 -18.34
#